data_AF-A0A9D7FSC5-F1
#
_entry.id   AF-A0A9D7FSC5-F1
#
_cell.length_a   1.000
_cell.length_b   1.000
_cell.length_c   1.000
_cell.angle_alpha   90.00
_cell.angle_beta   90.00
_cell.angle_gamma   90.00
#
_symmetry.space_group_name_H-M   'P 1'
#
loop_
_entity.id
_entity.type
_entity.pdbx_description
1 polymer ?
#
loop_
_entity_poly.entity_id
_entity_poly.type
_entity_poly.pdbx_seq_one_letter_code
_entity_poly.pdbx_strand_id
1 'polypeptide(L)'
;MIDHRQNHQPLTRYRPFGKASAASCETSKSLAEGDGYYFLGEAAPIHCQAGRAIAVLQPEGDVNLCEVLDWPLGNLREVGFDWNAIWEGESARKARTMIDRTGCSCTHECFHTASILFGPQHYPKLASEVALEAIATTKAKIL
;
A
#
# COMPACT_ATOMS: atom_id res chain seq x y z
N MET A 1 18.70 23.46 26.00
CA MET A 1 17.92 23.94 24.85
C MET A 1 18.71 23.58 23.61
N ILE A 2 18.55 22.34 23.13
CA ILE A 2 19.36 21.77 22.06
C ILE A 2 18.67 22.10 20.74
N ASP A 3 19.39 22.82 19.90
CA ASP A 3 19.00 23.29 18.58
C ASP A 3 18.98 22.11 17.59
N HIS A 4 17.80 21.76 17.08
CA HIS A 4 17.56 20.64 16.16
C HIS A 4 17.90 20.97 14.68
N ARG A 5 18.46 22.15 14.38
CA ARG A 5 18.56 22.65 12.99
C ARG A 5 19.79 22.16 12.19
N GLN A 6 20.66 21.33 12.75
CA GLN A 6 21.97 21.04 12.12
C GLN A 6 22.19 19.60 11.60
N ASN A 7 21.18 18.72 11.61
CA ASN A 7 21.34 17.36 11.07
C ASN A 7 20.41 17.02 9.89
N HIS A 8 20.03 18.02 9.10
CA HIS A 8 19.43 17.76 7.79
C HIS A 8 20.50 17.31 6.82
N GLN A 9 20.74 16.00 6.79
CA GLN A 9 21.39 15.31 5.69
C GLN A 9 20.68 15.72 4.38
N PRO A 10 21.43 16.06 3.31
CA PRO A 10 20.85 16.71 2.15
C PRO A 10 19.87 15.76 1.43
N LEU A 11 18.65 16.23 1.20
CA LEU A 11 17.58 15.57 0.42
C LEU A 11 17.94 15.52 -1.09
N THR A 12 19.12 15.03 -1.45
CA THR A 12 19.62 14.98 -2.83
C THR A 12 19.05 13.83 -3.66
N ARG A 13 17.97 13.17 -3.20
CA ARG A 13 17.27 12.13 -3.96
C ARG A 13 15.78 12.39 -4.17
N TYR A 14 15.34 13.64 -4.08
CA TYR A 14 14.03 14.02 -4.60
C TYR A 14 14.12 14.21 -6.12
N ARG A 15 13.90 13.12 -6.87
CA ARG A 15 13.80 13.16 -8.34
C ARG A 15 12.55 13.98 -8.71
N PRO A 16 12.61 14.82 -9.76
CA PRO A 16 11.51 15.71 -10.10
C PRO A 16 10.26 14.91 -10.47
N PHE A 17 9.15 15.23 -9.79
CA PHE A 17 7.79 14.77 -10.12
C PHE A 17 7.45 15.15 -11.55
N GLY A 18 7.36 14.15 -12.43
CA GLY A 18 7.08 14.40 -13.83
C GLY A 18 7.32 13.19 -14.72
N LYS A 19 6.19 12.58 -15.10
CA LYS A 19 5.99 11.55 -16.14
C LYS A 19 6.20 10.11 -15.68
N ALA A 20 5.07 9.42 -15.49
CA ALA A 20 5.01 7.97 -15.49
C ALA A 20 5.64 7.44 -16.79
N SER A 21 6.72 6.69 -16.66
CA SER A 21 7.32 5.92 -17.75
C SER A 21 7.36 4.45 -17.36
N ALA A 22 7.38 3.57 -18.35
CA ALA A 22 7.58 2.13 -18.14
C ALA A 22 8.84 1.80 -17.31
N ALA A 23 9.80 2.73 -17.19
CA ALA A 23 10.96 2.60 -16.32
C ALA A 23 10.62 2.64 -14.80
N SER A 24 9.49 3.23 -14.39
CA SER A 24 8.99 3.11 -13.00
C SER A 24 8.68 1.64 -12.66
N CYS A 25 8.27 0.85 -13.66
CA CYS A 25 8.04 -0.59 -13.53
C CYS A 25 9.34 -1.37 -13.29
N GLU A 26 10.47 -0.98 -13.88
CA GLU A 26 11.79 -1.58 -13.61
C GLU A 26 12.34 -1.10 -12.26
N THR A 27 12.03 0.15 -11.89
CA THR A 27 12.44 0.72 -10.61
C THR A 27 11.75 0.03 -9.43
N SER A 28 10.52 -0.48 -9.59
CA SER A 28 9.87 -1.33 -8.57
C SER A 28 10.60 -2.66 -8.33
N LYS A 29 11.32 -3.18 -9.34
CA LYS A 29 12.19 -4.35 -9.20
C LYS A 29 13.48 -3.97 -8.46
N SER A 30 14.09 -2.83 -8.79
CA SER A 30 15.28 -2.34 -8.08
C SER A 30 14.99 -1.82 -6.67
N LEU A 31 13.77 -1.37 -6.39
CA LEU A 31 13.32 -0.97 -5.05
C LEU A 31 13.01 -2.19 -4.16
N ALA A 32 12.55 -3.29 -4.76
CA ALA A 32 12.54 -4.59 -4.07
C ALA A 32 13.97 -5.10 -3.78
N GLU A 33 14.98 -4.63 -4.52
CA GLU A 33 16.38 -5.03 -4.34
C GLU A 33 17.17 -4.14 -3.37
N GLY A 34 16.66 -2.99 -2.90
CA GLY A 34 17.55 -2.13 -2.13
C GLY A 34 17.00 -0.93 -1.39
N ASP A 35 15.99 -1.08 -0.52
CA ASP A 35 15.85 -0.27 0.71
C ASP A 35 14.71 -0.82 1.62
N GLY A 36 14.77 -2.10 1.98
CA GLY A 36 13.79 -2.73 2.87
C GLY A 36 14.47 -3.50 4.00
N TYR A 37 14.53 -2.93 5.19
CA TYR A 37 15.01 -3.62 6.40
C TYR A 37 14.02 -4.74 6.82
N TYR A 38 14.16 -5.93 6.22
CA TYR A 38 13.91 -7.22 6.85
C TYR A 38 15.14 -8.10 6.63
N PHE A 39 15.74 -8.54 7.74
CA PHE A 39 17.10 -9.05 7.89
C PHE A 39 17.47 -10.36 7.16
N LEU A 40 16.65 -10.89 6.24
CA LEU A 40 16.87 -12.22 5.66
C LEU A 40 16.57 -12.35 4.15
N GLY A 41 16.21 -11.27 3.45
CA GLY A 41 15.98 -11.33 1.99
C GLY A 41 14.73 -12.13 1.57
N GLU A 42 13.82 -12.42 2.51
CA GLU A 42 12.55 -13.10 2.24
C GLU A 42 11.43 -12.06 2.07
N ALA A 43 10.57 -12.29 1.07
CA ALA A 43 9.38 -11.47 0.86
C ALA A 43 8.39 -11.64 2.03
N ALA A 44 7.79 -10.55 2.48
CA ALA A 44 6.77 -10.60 3.53
C ALA A 44 5.59 -11.48 3.07
N PRO A 45 5.05 -12.37 3.93
CA PRO A 45 3.99 -13.31 3.58
C PRO A 45 2.60 -12.64 3.51
N ILE A 46 2.54 -11.35 3.20
CA ILE A 46 1.32 -10.53 3.18
C ILE A 46 1.17 -9.95 1.78
N HIS A 47 0.07 -10.30 1.12
CA HIS A 47 -0.22 -9.79 -0.21
C HIS A 47 -0.66 -8.31 -0.15
N CYS A 48 0.11 -7.43 -0.79
CA CYS A 48 -0.13 -5.99 -0.81
C CYS A 48 -1.52 -5.64 -1.36
N GLN A 49 -2.31 -4.89 -0.58
CA GLN A 49 -3.64 -4.39 -0.98
C GLN A 49 -3.63 -2.91 -1.41
N ALA A 50 -2.47 -2.35 -1.75
CA ALA A 50 -2.36 -0.98 -2.29
C ALA A 50 -3.17 -0.84 -3.60
N GLY A 51 -3.99 0.20 -3.68
CA GLY A 51 -4.95 0.42 -4.77
C GLY A 51 -6.20 -0.43 -4.74
N ARG A 52 -6.36 -1.33 -3.76
CA ARG A 52 -7.60 -2.12 -3.56
C ARG A 52 -8.32 -1.69 -2.29
N ALA A 53 -7.58 -1.51 -1.21
CA ALA A 53 -8.11 -1.11 0.08
C ALA A 53 -7.61 0.27 0.55
N ILE A 54 -6.48 0.74 0.02
CA ILE A 54 -5.81 1.96 0.47
C ILE A 54 -5.06 2.64 -0.68
N ALA A 55 -4.97 3.97 -0.64
CA ALA A 55 -4.15 4.80 -1.51
C ALA A 55 -3.63 6.03 -0.77
N VAL A 56 -2.68 6.72 -1.39
CA VAL A 56 -2.08 7.96 -0.87
C VAL A 56 -2.58 9.13 -1.71
N LEU A 57 -3.09 10.15 -1.04
CA LEU A 57 -3.39 11.44 -1.65
C LEU A 57 -2.28 12.43 -1.28
N GLN A 58 -1.62 12.98 -2.29
CA GLN A 58 -0.59 13.99 -2.14
C GLN A 58 -1.18 15.40 -1.99
N PRO A 59 -0.47 16.36 -1.38
CA PRO A 59 -0.97 17.72 -1.18
C PRO A 59 -1.23 18.47 -2.50
N GLU A 60 -0.59 18.07 -3.59
CA GLU A 60 -0.81 18.57 -4.95
C GLU A 60 -2.15 18.09 -5.55
N GLY A 61 -2.79 17.10 -4.94
CA GLY A 61 -4.01 16.46 -5.42
C GLY A 61 -3.77 15.18 -6.22
N ASP A 62 -2.50 14.77 -6.38
CA ASP A 62 -2.15 13.52 -7.05
C ASP A 62 -2.47 12.31 -6.16
N VAL A 63 -3.08 11.30 -6.76
CA VAL A 63 -3.41 10.05 -6.09
C VAL A 63 -2.43 8.98 -6.54
N ASN A 64 -1.76 8.34 -5.58
CA ASN A 64 -0.82 7.24 -5.81
C ASN A 64 -1.31 5.97 -5.10
N LEU A 65 -0.84 4.81 -5.56
CA LEU A 65 -1.13 3.54 -4.88
C LEU A 65 -0.49 3.48 -3.49
N CYS A 66 0.78 3.88 -3.41
CA CYS A 66 1.56 3.94 -2.19
C CYS A 66 2.61 5.05 -2.27
N GLU A 67 3.27 5.34 -1.16
CA GLU A 67 4.32 6.34 -0.99
C GLU A 67 5.63 5.95 -1.71
N VAL A 68 5.87 4.65 -1.87
CA VAL A 68 7.11 4.13 -2.48
C VAL A 68 7.02 4.07 -4.00
N LEU A 69 5.84 3.75 -4.53
CA LEU A 69 5.65 3.56 -5.95
C LEU A 69 5.33 4.89 -6.62
N ASP A 70 6.30 5.39 -7.40
CA ASP A 70 6.11 6.57 -8.24
C ASP A 70 5.28 6.23 -9.50
N TRP A 71 4.00 5.99 -9.25
CA TRP A 71 2.97 5.73 -10.26
C TRP A 71 1.72 6.53 -9.92
N PRO A 72 1.56 7.75 -10.48
CA PRO A 72 0.34 8.52 -10.29
C PRO A 72 -0.85 7.84 -10.98
N LEU A 73 -1.94 7.66 -10.23
CA LEU A 73 -3.21 7.17 -10.74
C LEU A 73 -3.98 8.27 -11.49
N GLY A 74 -3.79 9.52 -11.07
CA GLY A 74 -4.42 10.71 -11.61
C GLY A 74 -4.45 11.83 -10.57
N ASN A 75 -4.94 13.02 -10.94
CA ASN A 75 -5.10 14.15 -10.03
C ASN A 75 -6.59 14.44 -9.77
N LEU A 76 -6.98 14.56 -8.49
CA LEU A 76 -8.38 14.82 -8.11
C LEU A 76 -8.91 16.15 -8.64
N ARG A 77 -8.05 17.16 -8.80
CA ARG A 77 -8.45 18.49 -9.29
C ARG A 77 -8.85 18.45 -10.76
N GLU A 78 -8.30 17.51 -11.54
CA GLU A 78 -8.60 17.34 -12.97
C GLU A 78 -9.94 16.64 -13.22
N VAL A 79 -10.36 15.77 -12.30
CA VAL A 79 -11.60 15.00 -12.39
C VAL A 79 -12.76 15.62 -11.57
N GLY A 80 -12.64 16.88 -11.16
CA GLY A 80 -13.67 17.54 -10.35
C GLY A 80 -13.90 16.87 -8.99
N PHE A 81 -12.85 16.31 -8.40
CA PHE A 81 -12.87 15.55 -7.15
C PHE A 81 -13.70 14.25 -7.19
N ASP A 82 -14.00 13.72 -8.38
CA ASP A 82 -14.57 12.39 -8.52
C ASP A 82 -13.52 11.30 -8.23
N TRP A 83 -13.56 10.75 -7.01
CA TRP A 83 -12.67 9.67 -6.59
C TRP A 83 -12.80 8.43 -7.48
N ASN A 84 -14.01 8.08 -7.92
CA ASN A 84 -14.24 6.85 -8.67
C ASN A 84 -13.61 6.91 -10.06
N ALA A 85 -13.60 8.09 -10.68
CA ALA A 85 -12.93 8.31 -11.96
C ALA A 85 -11.45 7.93 -11.92
N ILE A 86 -10.77 8.17 -10.79
CA ILE A 86 -9.37 7.77 -10.59
C ILE A 86 -9.27 6.32 -10.12
N TRP A 87 -10.07 5.95 -9.12
CA TRP A 87 -9.98 4.65 -8.45
C TRP A 87 -10.31 3.48 -9.37
N GLU A 88 -11.31 3.65 -10.23
CA GLU A 88 -11.72 2.68 -11.24
C GLU A 88 -11.05 2.93 -12.59
N GLY A 89 -10.22 3.98 -12.68
CA GLY A 89 -9.52 4.39 -13.89
C GLY A 89 -8.57 3.32 -14.44
N GLU A 90 -8.18 3.50 -15.70
CA GLU A 90 -7.28 2.58 -16.39
C GLU A 90 -5.90 2.50 -15.71
N SER A 91 -5.37 3.64 -15.23
CA SER A 91 -4.09 3.69 -14.50
C SER A 91 -4.15 2.82 -13.24
N ALA A 92 -5.22 2.95 -12.45
CA ALA A 92 -5.41 2.17 -11.23
C ALA A 92 -5.56 0.67 -11.52
N ARG A 93 -6.27 0.28 -12.59
CA ARG A 93 -6.36 -1.14 -13.01
C ARG A 93 -5.01 -1.71 -13.43
N LYS A 94 -4.23 -0.98 -14.22
CA LYS A 94 -2.89 -1.41 -14.64
C LYS A 94 -1.97 -1.57 -13.45
N ALA A 95 -2.02 -0.63 -12.52
CA ALA A 95 -1.15 -0.61 -11.37
C ALA A 95 -1.49 -1.74 -10.37
N ARG A 96 -2.78 -2.03 -10.14
CA ARG A 96 -3.22 -3.24 -9.40
C ARG A 96 -2.75 -4.54 -10.05
N THR A 97 -2.90 -4.65 -11.38
CA THR A 97 -2.42 -5.83 -12.13
C THR A 97 -0.91 -5.99 -12.00
N MET A 98 -0.16 -4.89 -11.92
CA MET A 98 1.28 -4.93 -11.71
C MET A 98 1.63 -5.45 -10.31
N ILE A 99 0.95 -4.98 -9.25
CA ILE A 99 1.15 -5.50 -7.88
C ILE A 99 0.91 -7.01 -7.81
N ASP A 100 -0.17 -7.49 -8.44
CA ASP A 100 -0.51 -8.91 -8.47
C ASP A 100 0.56 -9.75 -9.19
N ARG A 101 1.21 -9.18 -10.21
CA ARG A 101 2.27 -9.88 -11.00
C ARG A 101 3.64 -9.84 -10.35
N THR A 102 4.00 -8.74 -9.68
CA THR A 102 5.34 -8.56 -9.10
C THR A 102 5.46 -9.15 -7.71
N GLY A 103 4.34 -9.43 -7.03
CA GLY A 103 4.37 -9.95 -5.67
C GLY A 103 4.96 -8.94 -4.69
N CYS A 104 4.51 -7.69 -4.79
CA CYS A 104 5.03 -6.57 -3.99
C CYS A 104 5.09 -6.91 -2.49
N SER A 105 6.29 -6.82 -1.92
CA SER A 105 6.59 -7.00 -0.50
C SER A 105 6.97 -5.66 0.10
N CYS A 106 6.02 -4.97 0.70
CA CYS A 106 6.25 -3.66 1.32
C CYS A 106 6.72 -3.82 2.77
N THR A 107 7.52 -2.89 3.27
CA THR A 107 7.93 -2.80 4.68
C THR A 107 7.13 -1.74 5.47
N HIS A 108 6.28 -0.97 4.80
CA HIS A 108 5.52 0.13 5.43
C HIS A 108 4.28 -0.40 6.16
N GLU A 109 4.18 -0.02 7.42
CA GLU A 109 3.12 -0.43 8.34
C GLU A 109 1.72 0.03 7.90
N CYS A 110 1.65 1.18 7.23
CA CYS A 110 0.43 1.76 6.68
C CYS A 110 -0.28 0.76 5.74
N PHE A 111 0.50 0.06 4.91
CA PHE A 111 0.00 -0.90 3.94
C PHE A 111 -0.15 -2.31 4.53
N HIS A 112 0.62 -2.65 5.57
CA HIS A 112 0.44 -3.91 6.30
C HIS A 112 -0.92 -3.98 6.96
N THR A 113 -1.32 -2.93 7.67
CA THR A 113 -2.62 -2.89 8.38
C THR A 113 -3.77 -3.09 7.42
N ALA A 114 -3.78 -2.35 6.30
CA ALA A 114 -4.80 -2.51 5.27
C ALA A 114 -4.77 -3.90 4.63
N SER A 115 -3.58 -4.46 4.39
CA SER A 115 -3.44 -5.77 3.75
C SER A 115 -3.86 -6.93 4.65
N ILE A 116 -3.63 -6.83 5.95
CA ILE A 116 -4.07 -7.82 6.93
C ILE A 116 -5.60 -7.77 7.11
N LEU A 117 -6.16 -6.56 7.24
CA LEU A 117 -7.59 -6.39 7.51
C LEU A 117 -8.49 -6.61 6.30
N PHE A 118 -8.03 -6.25 5.10
CA PHE A 118 -8.82 -6.32 3.87
C PHE A 118 -8.32 -7.39 2.89
N GLY A 119 -7.30 -8.17 3.28
CA GLY A 119 -6.85 -9.32 2.53
C GLY A 119 -7.87 -10.46 2.62
N PRO A 120 -8.52 -10.87 1.50
CA PRO A 120 -9.55 -11.91 1.52
C PRO A 120 -9.03 -13.25 2.05
N GLN A 121 -7.72 -13.51 1.93
CA GLN A 121 -7.06 -14.70 2.46
C GLN A 121 -7.17 -14.85 4.00
N HIS A 122 -7.45 -13.76 4.72
CA HIS A 122 -7.49 -13.76 6.19
C HIS A 122 -8.90 -14.00 6.75
N TYR A 123 -9.95 -13.81 5.95
CA TYR A 123 -11.35 -13.91 6.40
C TYR A 123 -11.81 -15.32 6.80
N PRO A 124 -11.39 -16.43 6.15
CA PRO A 124 -11.79 -17.76 6.60
C PRO A 124 -11.34 -18.06 8.03
N LYS A 125 -10.11 -17.67 8.39
CA LYS A 125 -9.58 -17.85 9.74
C LYS A 125 -10.33 -16.97 10.74
N LEU A 126 -10.53 -15.69 10.42
CA LEU A 126 -11.29 -14.77 11.27
C LEU A 126 -12.72 -15.26 11.51
N ALA A 127 -13.41 -15.69 10.45
CA ALA A 127 -14.76 -16.24 10.57
C ALA A 127 -14.80 -17.49 11.46
N SER A 128 -13.80 -18.36 11.38
CA SER A 128 -13.71 -19.54 12.24
C SER A 128 -13.52 -19.19 13.71
N GLU A 129 -12.70 -18.18 14.02
CA GLU A 129 -12.48 -17.71 15.40
C GLU A 129 -13.76 -17.07 15.97
N VAL A 130 -14.42 -16.20 15.20
CA VAL A 130 -15.70 -15.59 15.59
C VAL A 130 -16.80 -16.63 15.78
N ALA A 131 -16.87 -17.64 14.89
CA ALA A 131 -17.84 -18.73 15.02
C ALA A 131 -17.59 -19.57 16.28
N LEU A 132 -16.33 -19.88 16.60
CA LEU A 132 -15.96 -20.59 17.82
C LEU A 132 -16.30 -19.80 19.07
N GLU A 133 -16.04 -18.49 19.08
CA GLU A 133 -16.44 -17.60 20.18
C GLU A 133 -17.96 -17.50 20.33
N ALA A 134 -18.71 -17.41 19.23
CA ALA A 134 -20.16 -17.40 19.24
C ALA A 134 -20.74 -18.71 19.80
N ILE A 135 -20.15 -19.87 19.44
CA ILE A 135 -20.54 -21.17 19.98
C ILE A 135 -20.21 -21.26 21.49
N ALA A 136 -19.02 -20.79 21.89
CA ALA A 136 -18.60 -20.80 23.29
C ALA A 136 -19.48 -19.89 24.18
N THR A 137 -19.78 -18.68 23.72
CA THR A 137 -20.68 -17.75 24.42
C THR A 137 -22.11 -18.26 24.46
N THR A 138 -22.60 -18.90 23.39
CA THR A 138 -23.94 -19.53 23.40
C THR A 138 -24.00 -20.69 24.41
N LYS A 139 -22.98 -21.54 24.48
CA LYS A 139 -22.90 -22.63 25.46
C LYS A 139 -22.83 -22.12 26.90
N ALA A 140 -22.11 -21.02 27.15
CA ALA A 140 -22.02 -20.39 28.46
C ALA A 140 -23.32 -19.67 28.90
N LYS A 141 -24.23 -19.36 27.96
CA LYS A 141 -25.52 -18.69 28.24
C LYS A 141 -26.67 -19.69 28.44
N ILE A 142 -26.50 -20.94 28.00
CA ILE A 142 -27.49 -22.03 28.10
C ILE A 142 -27.25 -22.89 29.36
N LEU A 143 -26.02 -22.95 29.88
CA LEU A 143 -25.67 -23.49 31.19
C LEU A 143 -25.93 -22.47 32.30
#